data_AF-A0A5A7Q363-F1
#
_entry.id   AF-A0A5A7Q363-F1
#
_cell.length_a   1.000
_cell.length_b   1.000
_cell.length_c   1.000
_cell.angle_alpha   90.00
_cell.angle_beta   90.00
_cell.angle_gamma   90.00
#
_symmetry.space_group_name_H-M   'P 1'
#
loop_
_entity.id
_entity.type
_entity.pdbx_description
1 polymer ?
#
loop_
_entity_poly.entity_id
_entity_poly.type
_entity_poly.pdbx_seq_one_letter_code
_entity_poly.pdbx_strand_id
1 'polypeptide(L)'
;MSILPKSESIQIRDVWADNLDEEFALIREIIDDYPYIAMDTEFPGVVLRPVGNFKNSSDYHYQTLKDNVDLLKLIQLGLTFSDEKGNLPTCGTDKYCIWQFNFHEFNPNEDVFANDSIELLRQSGIDFEKNNEKGIDARRFGELLMSSGIVLNDNVFWVTFHSGYDFGYLLKLLTCQNLPETQVGFFTLINVYFPVLYDIKHLMKFSNSLHGGLNKLAELLEVERVGVCHQAGSDSLLTSCTFRKLKENFFSGSMERYSGVLYGLGVENGQS
;
A
#
# COMPACT_ATOMS: atom_id res chain seq x y z
N MET A 1 -2.82 -28.49 4.85
CA MET A 1 -2.72 -28.20 3.41
C MET A 1 -2.32 -26.73 3.29
N SER A 2 -1.35 -26.37 2.45
CA SER A 2 -0.92 -24.97 2.33
C SER A 2 -2.06 -24.12 1.77
N ILE A 3 -2.60 -23.21 2.58
CA ILE A 3 -3.66 -22.25 2.24
C ILE A 3 -3.08 -21.08 1.40
N LEU A 4 -1.80 -21.12 1.05
CA LEU A 4 -1.16 -20.10 0.22
C LEU A 4 -1.46 -20.38 -1.26
N PRO A 5 -1.86 -19.36 -2.04
CA PRO A 5 -2.10 -19.53 -3.47
C PRO A 5 -0.84 -20.03 -4.18
N LYS A 6 -0.99 -21.00 -5.07
CA LYS A 6 0.11 -21.39 -5.96
C LYS A 6 0.26 -20.33 -7.03
N SER A 7 1.50 -20.01 -7.44
CA SER A 7 1.80 -18.98 -8.44
C SER A 7 0.91 -19.06 -9.70
N GLU A 8 0.65 -20.27 -10.22
CA GLU A 8 -0.17 -20.47 -11.44
C GLU A 8 -1.67 -20.13 -11.28
N SER A 9 -2.15 -20.05 -10.03
CA SER A 9 -3.54 -19.73 -9.69
C SER A 9 -3.80 -18.24 -9.47
N ILE A 10 -2.75 -17.41 -9.48
CA ILE A 10 -2.88 -15.96 -9.32
C ILE A 10 -2.80 -15.27 -10.69
N GLN A 11 -3.73 -14.36 -10.93
CA GLN A 11 -3.69 -13.39 -12.01
C GLN A 11 -3.43 -12.00 -11.42
N ILE A 12 -2.28 -11.43 -11.75
CA ILE A 12 -2.02 -10.01 -11.52
C ILE A 12 -2.66 -9.24 -12.67
N ARG A 13 -3.66 -8.42 -12.35
CA ARG A 13 -4.43 -7.63 -13.31
C ARG A 13 -3.75 -6.28 -13.45
N ASP A 14 -2.99 -6.10 -14.52
CA ASP A 14 -2.41 -4.81 -14.85
C ASP A 14 -3.52 -3.85 -15.32
N VAL A 15 -3.68 -2.77 -14.58
CA VAL A 15 -4.67 -1.73 -14.83
C VAL A 15 -3.98 -0.51 -15.45
N TRP A 16 -4.57 -0.06 -16.56
CA TRP A 16 -4.17 1.05 -17.40
C TRP A 16 -5.40 1.95 -17.63
N ALA A 17 -5.23 3.04 -18.38
CA ALA A 17 -6.34 3.97 -18.62
C ALA A 17 -7.54 3.35 -19.36
N ASP A 18 -7.32 2.36 -20.22
CA ASP A 18 -8.34 1.75 -21.07
C ASP A 18 -9.24 0.74 -20.35
N ASN A 19 -8.75 0.08 -19.30
CA ASN A 19 -9.52 -0.90 -18.52
C ASN A 19 -9.86 -0.43 -17.09
N LEU A 20 -9.47 0.77 -16.69
CA LEU A 20 -9.67 1.28 -15.32
C LEU A 20 -11.10 1.15 -14.80
N ASP A 21 -12.09 1.58 -15.59
CA ASP A 21 -13.51 1.54 -15.21
C ASP A 21 -14.04 0.11 -15.06
N GLU A 22 -13.59 -0.81 -15.92
CA GLU A 22 -13.96 -2.22 -15.88
C GLU A 22 -13.41 -2.90 -14.62
N GLU A 23 -12.15 -2.62 -14.28
CA GLU A 23 -11.50 -3.17 -13.09
C GLU A 23 -12.12 -2.62 -11.80
N PHE A 24 -12.48 -1.33 -11.77
CA PHE A 24 -13.22 -0.77 -10.64
C PHE A 24 -14.65 -1.32 -10.52
N ALA A 25 -15.29 -1.75 -11.63
CA ALA A 25 -16.58 -2.43 -11.54
C ALA A 25 -16.43 -3.76 -10.78
N LEU A 26 -15.41 -4.57 -11.12
CA LEU A 26 -15.12 -5.82 -10.40
C LEU A 26 -14.82 -5.58 -8.92
N ILE A 27 -14.00 -4.57 -8.62
CA ILE A 27 -13.65 -4.22 -7.23
C ILE A 27 -14.90 -3.88 -6.40
N ARG A 28 -15.83 -3.11 -6.97
CA ARG A 28 -17.10 -2.76 -6.31
C ARG A 28 -18.00 -3.97 -6.05
N GLU A 29 -17.91 -5.01 -6.86
CA GLU A 29 -18.68 -6.24 -6.67
C GLU A 29 -18.12 -7.11 -5.53
N ILE A 30 -16.82 -7.05 -5.26
CA ILE A 30 -16.16 -7.96 -4.31
C ILE A 30 -15.91 -7.35 -2.92
N ILE A 31 -15.97 -6.03 -2.77
CA ILE A 31 -15.49 -5.35 -1.55
C ILE A 31 -16.22 -5.80 -0.28
N ASP A 32 -17.50 -6.13 -0.37
CA ASP A 32 -18.30 -6.58 0.77
C ASP A 32 -17.93 -8.00 1.22
N ASP A 33 -17.53 -8.86 0.28
CA ASP A 33 -17.12 -10.25 0.56
C ASP A 33 -15.64 -10.37 0.93
N TYR A 34 -14.80 -9.46 0.43
CA TYR A 34 -13.34 -9.45 0.59
C TYR A 34 -12.83 -8.12 1.20
N PRO A 35 -13.19 -7.80 2.46
CA PRO A 35 -12.98 -6.48 3.05
C PRO A 35 -11.55 -6.20 3.52
N TYR A 36 -10.64 -7.18 3.51
CA TYR A 36 -9.23 -6.96 3.86
C TYR A 36 -8.45 -6.55 2.61
N ILE A 37 -7.90 -5.34 2.62
CA ILE A 37 -7.16 -4.75 1.51
C ILE A 37 -5.70 -4.62 1.91
N ALA A 38 -4.85 -5.45 1.33
CA ALA A 38 -3.41 -5.25 1.42
C ALA A 38 -2.93 -4.31 0.31
N MET A 39 -2.04 -3.40 0.66
CA MET A 39 -1.61 -2.32 -0.23
C MET A 39 -0.09 -2.09 -0.15
N ASP A 40 0.48 -1.74 -1.30
CA ASP A 40 1.86 -1.31 -1.46
C ASP A 40 1.95 -0.29 -2.63
N THR A 41 2.95 0.59 -2.62
CA THR A 41 3.16 1.58 -3.69
C THR A 41 4.59 1.62 -4.20
N GLU A 42 4.76 1.92 -5.49
CA GLU A 42 6.05 2.25 -6.07
C GLU A 42 6.09 3.73 -6.44
N PHE A 43 7.17 4.41 -6.06
CA PHE A 43 7.38 5.84 -6.24
C PHE A 43 8.87 6.17 -6.39
N PRO A 44 9.25 7.36 -6.88
CA PRO A 44 10.62 7.67 -7.30
C PRO A 44 11.60 7.96 -6.14
N GLY A 45 11.39 7.31 -4.99
CA GLY A 45 12.28 7.37 -3.84
C GLY A 45 12.10 8.63 -2.97
N VAL A 46 13.21 9.05 -2.35
CA VAL A 46 13.28 10.19 -1.41
C VAL A 46 14.44 11.08 -1.84
N VAL A 47 14.13 12.33 -2.19
CA VAL A 47 15.10 13.32 -2.70
C VAL A 47 15.27 14.52 -1.77
N LEU A 48 14.29 14.79 -0.91
CA LEU A 48 14.35 15.86 0.09
C LEU A 48 14.63 15.31 1.49
N ARG A 49 15.49 16.01 2.23
CA ARG A 49 15.67 15.84 3.67
C ARG A 49 15.60 17.23 4.32
N PRO A 50 14.57 17.51 5.12
CA PRO A 50 14.38 18.84 5.66
C PRO A 50 15.48 19.15 6.69
N VAL A 51 16.00 20.38 6.65
CA VAL A 51 17.02 20.86 7.57
C VAL A 51 16.35 21.82 8.55
N GLY A 52 16.46 21.54 9.85
CA GLY A 52 15.84 22.37 10.87
C GLY A 52 15.81 21.72 12.25
N ASN A 53 15.19 22.41 13.20
CA ASN A 53 14.93 21.89 14.53
C ASN A 53 13.54 21.24 14.56
N PHE A 54 13.50 19.94 14.88
CA PHE A 54 12.28 19.16 14.98
C PHE A 54 11.98 18.85 16.45
N LYS A 55 10.70 18.75 16.80
CA LYS A 55 10.30 18.49 18.19
C LYS A 55 10.73 17.10 18.66
N ASN A 56 10.66 16.12 17.76
CA ASN A 56 11.03 14.73 17.98
C ASN A 56 11.30 14.04 16.62
N SER A 57 11.65 12.76 16.65
CA SER A 57 11.92 11.99 15.43
C SER A 57 10.69 11.80 14.55
N SER A 58 9.49 11.65 15.13
CA SER A 58 8.26 11.46 14.33
C SER A 58 7.89 12.71 13.53
N ASP A 59 8.11 13.90 14.10
CA ASP A 59 7.96 15.20 13.44
C ASP A 59 8.92 15.34 12.25
N TYR A 60 10.19 14.98 12.43
CA TYR A 60 11.17 14.93 11.35
C TYR A 60 10.78 13.94 10.24
N HIS A 61 10.37 12.73 10.61
CA HIS A 61 9.93 11.72 9.64
C HIS A 61 8.70 12.16 8.87
N TYR A 62 7.73 12.79 9.55
CA TYR A 62 6.54 13.30 8.90
C TYR A 62 6.87 14.44 7.93
N GLN A 63 7.71 15.40 8.33
CA GLN A 63 8.12 16.48 7.42
C GLN A 63 8.86 15.93 6.19
N THR A 64 9.75 14.96 6.39
CA THR A 64 10.46 14.30 5.29
C THR A 64 9.47 13.64 4.34
N LEU A 65 8.51 12.89 4.86
CA LEU A 65 7.46 12.26 4.06
C LEU A 65 6.63 13.31 3.30
N LYS A 66 6.14 14.33 3.99
CA LYS A 66 5.31 15.40 3.43
C LYS A 66 6.00 16.04 2.23
N ASP A 67 7.22 16.53 2.43
CA ASP A 67 7.96 17.26 1.40
C ASP A 67 8.20 16.39 0.15
N ASN A 68 8.51 15.10 0.34
CA ASN A 68 8.75 14.19 -0.77
C ASN A 68 7.45 13.78 -1.46
N VAL A 69 6.38 13.44 -0.73
CA VAL A 69 5.09 13.07 -1.34
C VAL A 69 4.46 14.25 -2.07
N ASP A 70 4.57 15.47 -1.55
CA ASP A 70 4.06 16.67 -2.20
C ASP A 70 4.81 16.94 -3.52
N LEU A 71 6.14 16.76 -3.54
CA LEU A 71 6.99 16.97 -4.72
C LEU A 71 6.89 15.85 -5.77
N LEU A 72 6.92 14.60 -5.33
CA LEU A 72 7.08 13.44 -6.18
C LEU A 72 5.72 12.89 -6.65
N LYS A 73 5.79 11.97 -7.61
CA LYS A 73 4.62 11.43 -8.30
C LYS A 73 4.59 9.91 -8.16
N LEU A 74 3.40 9.38 -7.87
CA LEU A 74 3.15 7.95 -7.75
C LEU A 74 3.38 7.25 -9.09
N ILE A 75 3.96 6.05 -9.08
CA ILE A 75 4.26 5.26 -10.30
C ILE A 75 3.33 4.04 -10.39
N GLN A 76 3.21 3.29 -9.29
CA GLN A 76 2.28 2.16 -9.19
C GLN A 76 1.61 2.07 -7.83
N LEU A 77 0.44 1.43 -7.82
CA LEU A 77 -0.29 1.01 -6.62
C LEU A 77 -0.72 -0.44 -6.79
N GLY A 78 -0.48 -1.27 -5.77
CA GLY A 78 -0.94 -2.65 -5.70
C GLY A 78 -2.05 -2.78 -4.69
N LEU A 79 -3.14 -3.46 -5.06
CA LEU A 79 -4.22 -3.79 -4.15
C LEU A 79 -4.53 -5.29 -4.20
N THR A 80 -4.49 -5.94 -3.05
CA THR A 80 -4.86 -7.35 -2.87
C THR A 80 -6.03 -7.44 -1.90
N PHE A 81 -7.16 -7.94 -2.37
CA PHE A 81 -8.38 -8.11 -1.59
C PHE A 81 -8.45 -9.52 -1.04
N SER A 82 -8.92 -9.66 0.20
CA SER A 82 -9.08 -10.96 0.85
C SER A 82 -10.22 -10.97 1.85
N ASP A 83 -10.78 -12.15 2.11
CA ASP A 83 -11.71 -12.36 3.21
C ASP A 83 -10.95 -12.48 4.55
N GLU A 84 -11.68 -12.62 5.66
CA GLU A 84 -11.07 -12.75 6.99
C GLU A 84 -10.12 -13.97 7.12
N LYS A 85 -10.31 -14.99 6.29
CA LYS A 85 -9.49 -16.22 6.25
C LYS A 85 -8.31 -16.10 5.27
N GLY A 86 -8.21 -14.99 4.55
CA GLY A 86 -7.19 -14.73 3.53
C GLY A 86 -7.45 -15.41 2.18
N ASN A 87 -8.69 -15.81 1.89
CA ASN A 87 -9.06 -16.26 0.56
C ASN A 87 -9.16 -15.05 -0.38
N LEU A 88 -8.71 -15.21 -1.61
CA LEU A 88 -8.72 -14.16 -2.63
C LEU A 88 -9.97 -14.27 -3.52
N PRO A 89 -10.45 -13.16 -4.11
CA PRO A 89 -11.52 -13.18 -5.11
C PRO A 89 -11.06 -13.84 -6.41
N THR A 90 -11.98 -14.42 -7.19
CA THR A 90 -11.67 -14.94 -8.53
C THR A 90 -12.16 -14.05 -9.68
N CYS A 91 -12.89 -12.97 -9.37
CA CYS A 91 -13.42 -12.01 -10.35
C CYS A 91 -14.17 -12.67 -11.52
N GLY A 92 -14.93 -13.74 -11.25
CA GLY A 92 -15.67 -14.48 -12.29
C GLY A 92 -14.79 -15.37 -13.20
N THR A 93 -13.53 -15.60 -12.84
CA THR A 93 -12.59 -16.47 -13.56
C THR A 93 -12.24 -17.73 -12.76
N ASP A 94 -11.39 -18.59 -13.31
CA ASP A 94 -10.81 -19.77 -12.65
C ASP A 94 -9.56 -19.46 -11.82
N LYS A 95 -9.09 -18.20 -11.85
CA LYS A 95 -7.90 -17.73 -11.13
C LYS A 95 -8.25 -16.68 -10.10
N TYR A 96 -7.45 -16.60 -9.04
CA TYR A 96 -7.53 -15.52 -8.09
C TYR A 96 -7.00 -14.23 -8.69
N CYS A 97 -7.65 -13.10 -8.44
CA CYS A 97 -7.30 -11.81 -8.98
C CYS A 97 -6.68 -10.90 -7.91
N ILE A 98 -5.62 -10.19 -8.30
CA ILE A 98 -5.07 -9.03 -7.57
C ILE A 98 -4.83 -7.90 -8.57
N TRP A 99 -4.74 -6.65 -8.10
CA TRP A 99 -4.66 -5.47 -8.98
C TRP A 99 -3.32 -4.77 -8.88
N GLN A 100 -2.83 -4.34 -10.03
CA GLN A 100 -1.65 -3.49 -10.18
C GLN A 100 -2.00 -2.30 -11.06
N PHE A 101 -2.15 -1.12 -10.45
CA PHE A 101 -2.48 0.12 -11.13
C PHE A 101 -1.19 0.83 -11.57
N ASN A 102 -1.14 1.22 -12.84
CA ASN A 102 0.01 1.89 -13.45
C ASN A 102 -0.34 3.34 -13.78
N PHE A 103 0.35 4.32 -13.17
CA PHE A 103 0.06 5.75 -13.30
C PHE A 103 0.89 6.43 -14.38
N HIS A 104 0.35 7.46 -15.03
CA HIS A 104 1.04 8.18 -16.12
C HIS A 104 1.77 9.45 -15.66
N GLU A 105 1.56 9.90 -14.43
CA GLU A 105 2.00 11.22 -13.96
C GLU A 105 3.52 11.38 -13.97
N PHE A 106 4.25 10.32 -13.61
CA PHE A 106 5.71 10.35 -13.50
C PHE A 106 6.40 10.18 -14.86
N ASN A 107 7.20 11.17 -15.25
CA ASN A 107 8.02 11.16 -16.46
C ASN A 107 9.51 11.33 -16.09
N PRO A 108 10.36 10.31 -16.33
CA PRO A 108 11.79 10.37 -15.96
C PRO A 108 12.60 11.41 -16.74
N ASN A 109 12.04 12.03 -17.78
CA ASN A 109 12.71 13.10 -18.54
C ASN A 109 12.40 14.50 -17.98
N GLU A 110 11.38 14.65 -17.13
CA GLU A 110 10.88 15.95 -16.66
C GLU A 110 10.86 16.04 -15.13
N ASP A 111 10.55 14.94 -14.46
CA ASP A 111 10.30 14.92 -13.02
C ASP A 111 11.55 14.68 -12.19
N VAL A 112 11.48 15.10 -10.91
CA VAL A 112 12.52 14.83 -9.92
C VAL A 112 12.38 13.39 -9.43
N PHE A 113 13.51 12.70 -9.25
CA PHE A 113 13.56 11.35 -8.71
C PHE A 113 14.92 11.03 -8.07
N ALA A 114 14.96 9.97 -7.26
CA ALA A 114 16.19 9.35 -6.82
C ALA A 114 16.67 8.33 -7.88
N ASN A 115 17.90 8.49 -8.38
CA ASN A 115 18.46 7.64 -9.44
C ASN A 115 18.40 6.15 -9.07
N ASP A 116 18.86 5.79 -7.86
CA ASP A 116 18.87 4.41 -7.38
C ASP A 116 17.47 3.78 -7.39
N SER A 117 16.42 4.56 -7.09
CA SER A 117 15.04 4.09 -7.11
C SER A 117 14.55 3.83 -8.53
N ILE A 118 14.83 4.72 -9.49
CA ILE A 118 14.42 4.51 -10.89
C ILE A 118 15.18 3.37 -11.54
N GLU A 119 16.48 3.23 -11.25
CA GLU A 119 17.27 2.09 -11.74
C GLU A 119 16.72 0.77 -11.21
N LEU A 120 16.40 0.70 -9.91
CA LEU A 120 15.76 -0.47 -9.30
C LEU A 120 14.43 -0.79 -9.97
N LEU A 121 13.54 0.20 -10.15
CA LEU A 121 12.23 -0.01 -10.77
C LEU A 121 12.35 -0.46 -12.23
N ARG A 122 13.29 0.08 -13.01
CA ARG A 122 13.58 -0.41 -14.37
C ARG A 122 14.03 -1.87 -14.36
N GLN A 123 14.92 -2.23 -13.43
CA GLN A 123 15.39 -3.62 -13.29
C GLN A 123 14.28 -4.57 -12.86
N SER A 124 13.31 -4.07 -12.09
CA SER A 124 12.09 -4.80 -11.71
C SER A 124 11.01 -4.80 -12.80
N GLY A 125 11.27 -4.23 -13.98
CA GLY A 125 10.39 -4.36 -15.15
C GLY A 125 9.35 -3.25 -15.30
N ILE A 126 9.49 -2.11 -14.61
CA ILE A 126 8.66 -0.93 -14.85
C ILE A 126 9.03 -0.30 -16.20
N ASP A 127 8.04 -0.19 -17.08
CA ASP A 127 8.14 0.43 -18.39
C ASP A 127 7.60 1.87 -18.33
N PHE A 128 8.49 2.82 -18.06
CA PHE A 128 8.13 4.23 -17.92
C PHE A 128 7.55 4.85 -19.19
N GLU A 129 7.97 4.40 -20.38
CA GLU A 129 7.39 4.88 -21.65
C GLU A 129 5.93 4.44 -21.74
N LYS A 130 5.66 3.16 -21.45
CA LYS A 130 4.29 2.64 -21.41
C LYS A 130 3.44 3.32 -20.33
N ASN A 131 4.00 3.62 -19.16
CA ASN A 131 3.33 4.41 -18.12
C ASN A 131 2.90 5.77 -18.66
N ASN A 132 3.78 6.52 -19.33
CA ASN A 132 3.41 7.83 -19.87
C ASN A 132 2.40 7.75 -21.01
N GLU A 133 2.43 6.69 -21.83
CA GLU A 133 1.50 6.52 -22.96
C GLU A 133 0.12 5.98 -22.57
N LYS A 134 0.05 5.07 -21.60
CA LYS A 134 -1.14 4.26 -21.30
C LYS A 134 -1.56 4.28 -19.84
N GLY A 135 -0.77 4.90 -18.97
CA GLY A 135 -1.03 4.93 -17.53
C GLY A 135 -2.32 5.67 -17.19
N ILE A 136 -2.81 5.39 -15.99
CA ILE A 136 -4.02 5.93 -15.41
C ILE A 136 -3.81 7.39 -15.00
N ASP A 137 -4.79 8.26 -15.27
CA ASP A 137 -4.86 9.60 -14.67
C ASP A 137 -5.23 9.45 -13.20
N ALA A 138 -4.36 9.91 -12.31
CA ALA A 138 -4.49 9.78 -10.86
C ALA A 138 -5.76 10.46 -10.31
N ARG A 139 -6.26 11.51 -10.96
CA ARG A 139 -7.53 12.15 -10.56
C ARG A 139 -8.71 11.26 -10.93
N ARG A 140 -8.70 10.64 -12.12
CA ARG A 140 -9.73 9.67 -12.51
C ARG A 140 -9.72 8.46 -11.58
N PHE A 141 -8.54 7.95 -11.23
CA PHE A 141 -8.39 6.91 -10.22
C PHE A 141 -9.00 7.34 -8.87
N GLY A 142 -8.73 8.57 -8.44
CA GLY A 142 -9.23 9.10 -7.17
C GLY A 142 -10.74 9.21 -7.11
N GLU A 143 -11.37 9.65 -8.20
CA GLU A 143 -12.83 9.69 -8.33
C GLU A 143 -13.47 8.30 -8.17
N LEU A 144 -12.89 7.31 -8.85
CA LEU A 144 -13.38 5.92 -8.79
C LEU A 144 -13.13 5.31 -7.41
N LEU A 145 -11.94 5.53 -6.82
CA LEU A 145 -11.62 5.05 -5.48
C LEU A 145 -12.55 5.65 -4.42
N MET A 146 -12.84 6.95 -4.50
CA MET A 146 -13.75 7.64 -3.57
C MET A 146 -15.16 7.03 -3.56
N SER A 147 -15.64 6.57 -4.72
CA SER A 147 -17.00 6.03 -4.89
C SER A 147 -17.06 4.49 -4.90
N SER A 148 -15.94 3.83 -4.60
CA SER A 148 -15.81 2.36 -4.68
C SER A 148 -16.27 1.60 -3.43
N GLY A 149 -16.42 2.27 -2.29
CA GLY A 149 -16.65 1.64 -0.98
C GLY A 149 -15.37 1.19 -0.25
N ILE A 150 -14.19 1.38 -0.85
CA ILE A 150 -12.88 1.01 -0.27
C ILE A 150 -12.40 1.98 0.81
N VAL A 151 -12.71 3.27 0.66
CA VAL A 151 -12.34 4.34 1.59
C VAL A 151 -13.56 4.88 2.31
N LEU A 152 -13.36 5.56 3.44
CA LEU A 152 -14.45 6.13 4.26
C LEU A 152 -15.44 5.04 4.73
N ASN A 153 -14.95 3.81 4.92
CA ASN A 153 -15.77 2.63 5.25
C ASN A 153 -15.16 1.88 6.43
N ASP A 154 -15.87 1.85 7.56
CA ASP A 154 -15.44 1.17 8.80
C ASP A 154 -15.42 -0.35 8.69
N ASN A 155 -16.04 -0.92 7.65
CA ASN A 155 -16.06 -2.36 7.40
C ASN A 155 -14.84 -2.85 6.59
N VAL A 156 -13.97 -1.94 6.15
CA VAL A 156 -12.78 -2.26 5.36
C VAL A 156 -11.53 -2.22 6.24
N PHE A 157 -10.67 -3.23 6.08
CA PHE A 157 -9.47 -3.42 6.89
C PHE A 157 -8.23 -3.27 6.01
N TRP A 158 -7.51 -2.16 6.17
CA TRP A 158 -6.26 -1.93 5.45
C TRP A 158 -5.09 -2.67 6.09
N VAL A 159 -4.26 -3.28 5.26
CA VAL A 159 -3.08 -4.05 5.69
C VAL A 159 -1.88 -3.59 4.88
N THR A 160 -0.82 -3.16 5.55
CA THR A 160 0.30 -2.52 4.86
C THR A 160 1.63 -2.86 5.54
N PHE A 161 2.76 -2.46 4.94
CA PHE A 161 4.08 -2.66 5.51
C PHE A 161 4.91 -1.37 5.47
N HIS A 162 5.19 -0.77 6.64
CA HIS A 162 6.01 0.44 6.75
C HIS A 162 5.48 1.62 5.89
N SER A 163 4.18 1.86 6.03
CA SER A 163 3.37 2.43 4.95
C SER A 163 3.10 3.92 5.00
N GLY A 164 3.97 4.67 5.67
CA GLY A 164 3.83 6.11 5.80
C GLY A 164 3.69 6.79 4.43
N TYR A 165 4.63 6.50 3.52
CA TYR A 165 4.64 7.06 2.17
C TYR A 165 3.43 6.59 1.35
N ASP A 166 3.07 5.31 1.44
CA ASP A 166 1.95 4.74 0.68
C ASP A 166 0.64 5.47 1.00
N PHE A 167 0.33 5.61 2.28
CA PHE A 167 -0.84 6.37 2.73
C PHE A 167 -0.71 7.87 2.43
N GLY A 168 0.51 8.42 2.44
CA GLY A 168 0.78 9.77 1.96
C GLY A 168 0.32 9.96 0.52
N TYR A 169 0.74 9.08 -0.40
CA TYR A 169 0.33 9.15 -1.80
C TYR A 169 -1.17 8.95 -1.99
N LEU A 170 -1.78 7.96 -1.33
CA LEU A 170 -3.22 7.75 -1.41
C LEU A 170 -4.00 8.95 -0.90
N LEU A 171 -3.56 9.57 0.21
CA LEU A 171 -4.25 10.72 0.77
C LEU A 171 -4.09 11.96 -0.12
N LYS A 172 -2.90 12.20 -0.68
CA LYS A 172 -2.68 13.26 -1.69
C LYS A 172 -3.59 13.06 -2.90
N LEU A 173 -3.72 11.82 -3.36
CA LEU A 173 -4.58 11.46 -4.48
C LEU A 173 -6.07 11.71 -4.16
N LEU A 174 -6.57 11.21 -3.04
CA LEU A 174 -7.98 11.33 -2.62
C LEU A 174 -8.39 12.76 -2.32
N THR A 175 -7.49 13.55 -1.72
CA THR A 175 -7.77 14.95 -1.36
C THR A 175 -7.50 15.92 -2.52
N CYS A 176 -6.72 15.50 -3.52
CA CYS A 176 -6.21 16.37 -4.58
C CYS A 176 -5.52 17.63 -4.02
N GLN A 177 -4.88 17.52 -2.85
CA GLN A 177 -4.17 18.58 -2.16
C GLN A 177 -2.81 18.08 -1.68
N ASN A 178 -1.92 19.02 -1.37
CA ASN A 178 -0.73 18.71 -0.60
C ASN A 178 -1.11 18.14 0.77
N LEU A 179 -0.22 17.32 1.33
CA LEU A 179 -0.43 16.73 2.64
C LEU A 179 -0.52 17.82 3.73
N PRO A 180 -1.22 17.56 4.85
CA PRO A 180 -1.38 18.53 5.92
C PRO A 180 -0.06 19.10 6.45
N GLU A 181 -0.07 20.31 7.00
CA GLU A 181 1.15 20.92 7.56
C GLU A 181 1.63 20.26 8.85
N THR A 182 0.77 19.46 9.51
CA THR A 182 1.11 18.82 10.78
C THR A 182 0.79 17.33 10.74
N GLN A 183 1.61 16.55 11.45
CA GLN A 183 1.40 15.12 11.65
C GLN A 183 0.01 14.81 12.23
N VAL A 184 -0.48 15.65 13.16
CA VAL A 184 -1.82 15.50 13.75
C VAL A 184 -2.90 15.67 12.67
N GLY A 185 -2.77 16.67 11.80
CA GLY A 185 -3.68 16.87 10.67
C GLY A 185 -3.66 15.69 9.70
N PHE A 186 -2.49 15.12 9.43
CA PHE A 186 -2.35 13.91 8.63
C PHE A 186 -3.10 12.72 9.23
N PHE A 187 -2.84 12.40 10.50
CA PHE A 187 -3.54 11.29 11.16
C PHE A 187 -5.05 11.52 11.30
N THR A 188 -5.48 12.78 11.44
CA THR A 188 -6.91 13.11 11.41
C THR A 188 -7.55 12.67 10.09
N LEU A 189 -6.91 12.94 8.96
CA LEU A 189 -7.41 12.51 7.66
C LEU A 189 -7.23 11.01 7.44
N ILE A 190 -6.11 10.40 7.86
CA ILE A 190 -5.92 8.95 7.78
C ILE A 190 -7.04 8.21 8.49
N ASN A 191 -7.41 8.62 9.70
CA ASN A 191 -8.48 7.98 10.47
C ASN A 191 -9.87 8.15 9.83
N VAL A 192 -10.07 9.20 9.02
CA VAL A 192 -11.32 9.41 8.30
C VAL A 192 -11.38 8.52 7.06
N TYR A 193 -10.34 8.54 6.22
CA TYR A 193 -10.32 7.81 4.96
C TYR A 193 -10.06 6.31 5.11
N PHE A 194 -9.30 5.93 6.14
CA PHE A 194 -8.84 4.55 6.41
C PHE A 194 -9.08 4.20 7.90
N PRO A 195 -10.34 4.01 8.32
CA PRO A 195 -10.69 3.92 9.74
C PRO A 195 -10.04 2.74 10.47
N VAL A 196 -9.84 1.63 9.76
CA VAL A 196 -9.17 0.44 10.27
C VAL A 196 -7.97 0.10 9.40
N LEU A 197 -6.76 0.22 9.97
CA LEU A 197 -5.51 -0.09 9.28
C LEU A 197 -4.50 -0.78 10.19
N TYR A 198 -3.74 -1.72 9.64
CA TYR A 198 -2.71 -2.48 10.32
C TYR A 198 -1.38 -2.40 9.56
N ASP A 199 -0.41 -1.70 10.14
CA ASP A 199 0.96 -1.69 9.63
C ASP A 199 1.74 -2.90 10.18
N ILE A 200 2.07 -3.86 9.33
CA ILE A 200 2.83 -5.07 9.67
C ILE A 200 4.15 -4.71 10.36
N LYS A 201 4.82 -3.64 9.92
CA LYS A 201 6.11 -3.22 10.52
C LYS A 201 5.93 -2.76 11.97
N HIS A 202 4.79 -2.16 12.28
CA HIS A 202 4.39 -1.87 13.65
C HIS A 202 4.06 -3.15 14.42
N LEU A 203 3.26 -4.06 13.84
CA LEU A 203 2.88 -5.33 14.46
C LEU A 203 4.10 -6.20 14.83
N MET A 204 5.15 -6.19 14.00
CA MET A 204 6.41 -6.91 14.29
C MET A 204 7.04 -6.51 15.63
N LYS A 205 6.80 -5.29 16.16
CA LYS A 205 7.31 -4.87 17.47
C LYS A 205 6.77 -5.71 18.62
N PHE A 206 5.60 -6.32 18.44
CA PHE A 206 4.95 -7.18 19.43
C PHE A 206 5.30 -8.67 19.24
N SER A 207 6.26 -8.96 18.35
CA SER A 207 6.75 -10.31 18.05
C SER A 207 8.26 -10.37 18.28
N ASN A 208 8.69 -11.05 19.34
CA ASN A 208 10.07 -10.99 19.87
C ASN A 208 11.19 -11.46 18.91
N SER A 209 10.87 -12.04 17.75
CA SER A 209 11.84 -12.63 16.82
C SER A 209 11.80 -12.04 15.40
N LEU A 210 10.87 -11.13 15.09
CA LEU A 210 10.64 -10.67 13.73
C LEU A 210 11.31 -9.32 13.46
N HIS A 211 12.13 -9.26 12.40
CA HIS A 211 12.90 -8.08 12.01
C HIS A 211 13.18 -8.08 10.50
N GLY A 212 13.70 -6.97 9.96
CA GLY A 212 14.01 -6.82 8.54
C GLY A 212 12.88 -6.23 7.69
N GLY A 213 13.06 -6.21 6.37
CA GLY A 213 12.05 -5.77 5.39
C GLY A 213 11.00 -6.85 5.09
N LEU A 214 10.02 -6.53 4.24
CA LEU A 214 8.89 -7.42 3.91
C LEU A 214 9.36 -8.79 3.39
N ASN A 215 10.30 -8.81 2.46
CA ASN A 215 10.88 -10.08 1.94
C ASN A 215 11.48 -10.94 3.05
N LYS A 216 12.21 -10.32 3.99
CA LYS A 216 12.83 -11.07 5.08
C LYS A 216 11.79 -11.64 6.05
N LEU A 217 10.74 -10.85 6.32
CA LEU A 217 9.62 -11.31 7.14
C LEU A 217 8.87 -12.46 6.46
N ALA A 218 8.62 -12.36 5.16
CA ALA A 218 7.97 -13.42 4.39
C ALA A 218 8.77 -14.73 4.44
N GLU A 219 10.10 -14.67 4.29
CA GLU A 219 10.98 -15.84 4.45
C GLU A 219 10.83 -16.47 5.86
N LEU A 220 10.85 -15.64 6.92
CA LEU A 220 10.73 -16.11 8.30
C LEU A 220 9.36 -16.74 8.60
N LEU A 221 8.32 -16.35 7.86
CA LEU A 221 6.95 -16.87 7.99
C LEU A 221 6.61 -17.93 6.94
N GLU A 222 7.60 -18.38 6.17
CA GLU A 222 7.45 -19.38 5.11
C GLU A 222 6.38 -19.00 4.08
N VAL A 223 6.37 -17.72 3.68
CA VAL A 223 5.51 -17.18 2.63
C VAL A 223 6.32 -17.02 1.35
N GLU A 224 5.85 -17.67 0.28
CA GLU A 224 6.45 -17.56 -1.06
C GLU A 224 5.87 -16.35 -1.80
N ARG A 225 6.72 -15.62 -2.52
CA ARG A 225 6.33 -14.49 -3.37
C ARG A 225 5.75 -15.00 -4.69
N VAL A 226 4.69 -14.35 -5.15
CA VAL A 226 4.11 -14.53 -6.49
C VAL A 226 4.18 -13.20 -7.24
N GLY A 227 4.79 -13.22 -8.43
CA GLY A 227 5.08 -12.02 -9.20
C GLY A 227 6.50 -11.49 -8.99
N VAL A 228 6.78 -10.33 -9.60
CA VAL A 228 8.11 -9.71 -9.58
C VAL A 228 8.28 -8.89 -8.30
N CYS A 229 9.46 -8.92 -7.67
CA CYS A 229 9.74 -8.09 -6.49
C CYS A 229 9.90 -6.62 -6.89
N HIS A 230 9.42 -5.69 -6.04
CA HIS A 230 9.37 -4.26 -6.35
C HIS A 230 8.43 -3.95 -7.54
N GLN A 231 7.30 -4.63 -7.54
CA GLN A 231 6.12 -4.22 -8.28
C GLN A 231 4.95 -4.29 -7.33
N ALA A 232 4.18 -3.21 -7.28
CA ALA A 232 3.23 -2.97 -6.20
C ALA A 232 2.21 -4.11 -6.03
N GLY A 233 1.72 -4.72 -7.12
CA GLY A 233 0.75 -5.82 -7.03
C GLY A 233 1.32 -7.10 -6.39
N SER A 234 2.55 -7.44 -6.72
CA SER A 234 3.26 -8.59 -6.13
C SER A 234 3.57 -8.34 -4.64
N ASP A 235 4.00 -7.12 -4.31
CA ASP A 235 4.32 -6.70 -2.95
C ASP A 235 3.06 -6.57 -2.08
N SER A 236 1.92 -6.12 -2.62
CA SER A 236 0.63 -6.10 -1.91
C SER A 236 0.12 -7.51 -1.62
N LEU A 237 0.29 -8.48 -2.54
CA LEU A 237 -0.03 -9.88 -2.26
C LEU A 237 0.88 -10.49 -1.21
N LEU A 238 2.19 -10.21 -1.26
CA LEU A 238 3.13 -10.67 -0.24
C LEU A 238 2.75 -10.09 1.13
N THR A 239 2.36 -8.82 1.17
CA THR A 239 1.85 -8.12 2.36
C THR A 239 0.61 -8.84 2.94
N SER A 240 -0.39 -9.14 2.11
CA SER A 240 -1.60 -9.88 2.53
C SER A 240 -1.26 -11.25 3.15
N CYS A 241 -0.48 -12.06 2.42
CA CYS A 241 -0.12 -13.41 2.86
C CYS A 241 0.71 -13.40 4.15
N THR A 242 1.63 -12.44 4.25
CA THR A 242 2.50 -12.23 5.42
C THR A 242 1.69 -11.81 6.64
N PHE A 243 0.76 -10.86 6.48
CA PHE A 243 -0.13 -10.43 7.56
C PHE A 243 -0.96 -11.59 8.11
N ARG A 244 -1.51 -12.44 7.24
CA ARG A 244 -2.27 -13.61 7.68
C ARG A 244 -1.43 -14.55 8.54
N LYS A 245 -0.22 -14.91 8.07
CA LYS A 245 0.70 -15.77 8.82
C LYS A 245 1.12 -15.13 10.14
N LEU A 246 1.35 -13.83 10.15
CA LEU A 246 1.69 -13.08 11.35
C LEU A 246 0.53 -13.13 12.36
N LYS A 247 -0.70 -12.84 11.91
CA LYS A 247 -1.92 -12.88 12.73
C LYS A 247 -2.13 -14.27 13.32
N GLU A 248 -2.06 -15.33 12.50
CA GLU A 248 -2.23 -16.74 12.92
C GLU A 248 -1.20 -17.17 13.99
N ASN A 249 0.07 -16.75 13.84
CA ASN A 249 1.16 -17.27 14.66
C ASN A 249 1.38 -16.46 15.96
N PHE A 250 1.14 -15.15 15.96
CA PHE A 250 1.58 -14.25 17.04
C PHE A 250 0.44 -13.50 17.74
N PHE A 251 -0.75 -13.44 17.14
CA PHE A 251 -1.84 -12.62 17.66
C PHE A 251 -3.06 -13.48 17.99
N SER A 252 -3.27 -13.73 19.28
CA SER A 252 -4.51 -14.30 19.80
C SER A 252 -5.44 -13.20 20.32
N GLY A 253 -6.66 -13.13 19.79
CA GLY A 253 -7.68 -12.15 20.19
C GLY A 253 -7.83 -10.97 19.25
N SER A 254 -8.46 -9.89 19.75
CA SER A 254 -8.77 -8.71 18.93
C SER A 254 -7.51 -7.94 18.51
N MET A 255 -7.46 -7.57 17.23
CA MET A 255 -6.40 -6.76 16.64
C MET A 255 -6.63 -5.26 16.83
N GLU A 256 -7.81 -4.83 17.30
CA GLU A 256 -8.23 -3.42 17.38
C GLU A 256 -7.22 -2.51 18.06
N ARG A 257 -6.57 -2.98 19.13
CA ARG A 257 -5.56 -2.21 19.89
C ARG A 257 -4.32 -1.82 19.08
N TYR A 258 -4.09 -2.48 17.95
CA TYR A 258 -2.94 -2.21 17.07
C TYR A 258 -3.33 -1.38 15.84
N SER A 259 -4.62 -1.07 15.67
CA SER A 259 -5.13 -0.32 14.54
C SER A 259 -4.68 1.14 14.58
N GLY A 260 -4.52 1.76 13.41
CA GLY A 260 -4.30 3.21 13.28
C GLY A 260 -2.88 3.70 13.56
N VAL A 261 -1.91 2.79 13.75
CA VAL A 261 -0.50 3.16 14.00
C VAL A 261 0.36 2.85 12.77
N LEU A 262 0.93 3.90 12.18
CA LEU A 262 1.90 3.80 11.09
C LEU A 262 3.33 3.80 11.63
N TYR A 263 4.14 2.83 11.22
CA TYR A 263 5.50 2.70 11.73
C TYR A 263 6.33 3.95 11.42
N GLY A 264 7.03 4.49 12.43
CA GLY A 264 7.91 5.65 12.29
C GLY A 264 7.22 7.01 12.32
N LEU A 265 5.88 7.05 12.25
CA LEU A 265 5.08 8.28 12.25
C LEU A 265 4.11 8.37 13.43
N GLY A 266 3.45 7.27 13.79
CA GLY A 266 2.48 7.29 14.89
C GLY A 266 3.14 7.66 16.22
N VAL A 267 2.46 8.50 17.00
CA VAL A 267 2.76 8.59 18.43
C VAL A 267 2.29 7.26 19.00
N GLU A 268 3.20 6.43 19.51
CA GLU A 268 2.81 5.25 20.27
C GLU A 268 1.87 5.77 21.36
N ASN A 269 0.58 5.42 21.27
CA ASN A 269 -0.34 5.65 22.37
C ASN A 269 0.17 4.76 23.51
N GLY A 270 1.09 5.33 24.30
CA GLY A 270 1.49 4.79 25.57
C GLY A 270 0.27 4.82 26.47
N GLN A 271 -0.51 3.75 26.42
CA GLN A 271 -1.37 3.34 27.50
C GLN A 271 -0.66 2.15 28.14
N SER A 272 0.11 2.43 29.19
CA SER A 272 -0.30 2.31 30.61
C SER A 272 -0.23 0.87 31.09
#